data_AF-A6TNR4-F1
#
_entry.id   AF-A6TNR4-F1
#
_cell.length_a   1.000
_cell.length_b   1.000
_cell.length_c   1.000
_cell.angle_alpha   90.00
_cell.angle_beta   90.00
_cell.angle_gamma   90.00
#
_symmetry.space_group_name_H-M   'P 1'
#
loop_
_entity.id
_entity.type
_entity.pdbx_description
1 polymer ?
#
loop_
_entity_poly.entity_id
_entity_poly.type
_entity_poly.pdbx_seq_one_letter_code
_entity_poly.pdbx_strand_id
1 'polypeptide(L)'
;MKKFVAGLMVGVTLMGGISYASNSSVQGALESFRFLINGEATQQQGFIHEGRTYVPVRFVSEILGKEVLWDGATRTIHIDEKTGVTYDNGRYRGTYGDRGDQQVSIEFHLEDNIIKDLSYRYLYHSGNDYRKIEEGQPLYPVVQQHQQVLDYLDGKSLDAIYDLYNPGNIVADIDSFTGATIRGSKIFSAIQDGLNRGVYVPAGDFSREVSVYEDGRYRGVFSDGGAQQVSIQFHLEDNVMKDLSYRHLYHRDTDYRQIEQSHPLYSIVVQHQQILDHLEGKPLEAMFALHNPGDLIEDIDTFTGATIRGNKVLSAIRDGLNRGIYTPSGDVSTAVKVYEDGRYRGIYGDRGDQQVSIQFHLEDNLLTNLSYRHLYHSGNDYRQIEEGHALYPVVVQHQQILDHLEGKPLAAIFDLHNTGDFIEDIDTFTGATMRGNKVLSAIQDGLNRGIY
;
A
#
# COMPACT_ATOMS: atom_id res chain seq x y z
N MET A 1 -1.73 -16.58 86.46
CA MET A 1 -1.34 -15.16 86.43
C MET A 1 -0.45 -14.90 85.22
N LYS A 2 -0.93 -14.02 84.32
CA LYS A 2 -0.23 -13.04 83.47
C LYS A 2 0.97 -13.45 82.56
N LYS A 3 0.86 -12.94 81.31
CA LYS A 3 1.86 -12.56 80.27
C LYS A 3 2.04 -13.60 79.15
N PHE A 4 1.31 -13.50 78.03
CA PHE A 4 1.42 -12.59 76.86
C PHE A 4 2.61 -12.89 75.93
N VAL A 5 2.26 -13.51 74.79
CA VAL A 5 2.68 -13.30 73.38
C VAL A 5 4.13 -12.90 73.09
N ALA A 6 4.82 -13.72 72.30
CA ALA A 6 5.28 -13.45 70.92
C ALA A 6 6.47 -14.33 70.55
N GLY A 7 6.49 -14.90 69.34
CA GLY A 7 7.74 -15.41 68.76
C GLY A 7 7.63 -16.56 67.76
N LEU A 8 7.05 -16.29 66.59
CA LEU A 8 7.58 -16.61 65.26
C LEU A 8 8.31 -17.96 65.03
N MET A 9 7.73 -18.83 64.19
CA MET A 9 8.54 -19.64 63.26
C MET A 9 7.82 -19.79 61.91
N VAL A 10 8.44 -19.17 60.91
CA VAL A 10 8.23 -19.40 59.47
C VAL A 10 9.10 -20.59 59.06
N GLY A 11 8.57 -21.51 58.25
CA GLY A 11 9.33 -22.66 57.74
C GLY A 11 8.54 -23.58 56.80
N VAL A 12 8.29 -23.08 55.59
CA VAL A 12 8.02 -23.71 54.27
C VAL A 12 8.08 -25.25 54.13
N THR A 13 7.05 -25.85 53.50
CA THR A 13 7.09 -26.87 52.40
C THR A 13 5.65 -27.15 51.92
N LEU A 14 5.20 -26.65 50.77
CA LEU A 14 5.30 -27.18 49.38
C LEU A 14 4.29 -28.29 49.00
N MET A 15 3.38 -27.89 48.10
CA MET A 15 2.81 -28.59 46.92
C MET A 15 1.93 -29.84 47.05
N GLY A 16 0.72 -29.72 46.49
CA GLY A 16 -0.16 -30.84 46.14
C GLY A 16 -1.62 -30.44 45.89
N GLY A 17 -1.90 -29.47 45.02
CA GLY A 17 -3.27 -29.11 44.62
C GLY A 17 -3.47 -29.32 43.13
N ILE A 18 -4.17 -30.38 42.75
CA ILE A 18 -4.64 -30.62 41.37
C ILE A 18 -5.76 -29.61 41.10
N SER A 19 -5.49 -28.60 40.28
CA SER A 19 -6.54 -27.72 39.74
C SER A 19 -7.21 -28.43 38.56
N TYR A 20 -8.44 -28.89 38.75
CA TYR A 20 -9.31 -29.27 37.63
C TYR A 20 -9.78 -27.99 36.93
N ALA A 21 -9.29 -27.73 35.72
CA ALA A 21 -9.92 -26.77 34.81
C ALA A 21 -11.15 -27.44 34.20
N SER A 22 -12.36 -27.06 34.63
CA SER A 22 -13.57 -27.44 33.93
C SER A 22 -13.63 -26.66 32.61
N ASN A 23 -13.44 -27.35 31.48
CA ASN A 23 -13.80 -26.81 30.17
C ASN A 23 -15.33 -26.72 30.07
N SER A 24 -15.92 -25.65 30.57
CA SER A 24 -17.29 -25.28 30.25
C SER A 24 -17.32 -24.68 28.84
N SER A 25 -17.62 -25.51 27.85
CA SER A 25 -17.95 -25.06 26.50
C SER A 25 -19.29 -24.31 26.54
N VAL A 26 -19.29 -23.04 26.16
CA VAL A 26 -20.52 -22.25 25.96
C VAL A 26 -21.24 -22.82 24.73
N GLN A 27 -22.30 -23.59 24.96
CA GLN A 27 -23.15 -24.12 23.90
C GLN A 27 -24.31 -23.14 23.67
N GLY A 28 -24.10 -22.15 22.79
CA GLY A 28 -25.15 -21.25 22.32
C GLY A 28 -25.50 -21.60 20.87
N ALA A 29 -26.75 -21.94 20.60
CA ALA A 29 -27.22 -22.08 19.22
C ALA A 29 -27.28 -20.69 18.58
N LEU A 30 -26.71 -20.54 17.38
CA LEU A 30 -26.89 -19.33 16.59
C LEU A 30 -28.35 -19.25 16.16
N GLU A 31 -28.99 -18.14 16.49
CA GLU A 31 -30.37 -17.84 16.14
C GLU A 31 -30.41 -16.53 15.34
N SER A 32 -31.32 -16.46 14.35
CA SER A 32 -31.57 -15.22 13.62
C SER A 32 -32.56 -14.37 14.41
N PHE A 33 -32.15 -13.15 14.79
CA PHE A 33 -32.98 -12.18 15.47
C PHE A 33 -33.46 -11.11 14.50
N ARG A 34 -34.70 -10.65 14.69
CA ARG A 34 -35.26 -9.51 13.96
C ARG A 34 -35.01 -8.22 14.73
N PHE A 35 -34.25 -7.31 14.15
CA PHE A 35 -33.95 -5.97 14.66
C PHE A 35 -34.85 -4.94 13.98
N LEU A 36 -35.35 -3.97 14.75
CA LEU A 36 -36.11 -2.83 14.23
C LEU A 36 -35.25 -1.58 14.38
N ILE A 37 -34.84 -0.99 13.27
CA ILE A 37 -33.96 0.19 13.22
C ILE A 37 -34.75 1.31 12.56
N ASN A 38 -35.04 2.37 13.30
CA ASN A 38 -35.86 3.49 12.81
C ASN A 38 -37.21 3.06 12.19
N GLY A 39 -37.76 1.94 12.66
CA GLY A 39 -39.01 1.35 12.14
C GLY A 39 -38.84 0.34 11.01
N GLU A 40 -37.65 0.19 10.44
CA GLU A 40 -37.35 -0.80 9.41
C GLU A 40 -36.81 -2.11 10.02
N ALA A 41 -37.24 -3.25 9.49
CA ALA A 41 -36.85 -4.55 10.00
C ALA A 41 -35.62 -5.11 9.26
N THR A 42 -34.59 -5.49 10.00
CA THR A 42 -33.43 -6.24 9.49
C THR A 42 -33.20 -7.51 10.31
N GLN A 43 -32.53 -8.51 9.75
CA GLN A 43 -32.19 -9.75 10.45
C GLN A 43 -30.69 -9.83 10.70
N GLN A 44 -30.31 -10.26 11.90
CA GLN A 44 -28.90 -10.52 12.22
C GLN A 44 -28.76 -11.73 13.15
N GLN A 45 -27.68 -12.48 12.98
CA GLN A 45 -27.38 -13.62 13.83
C GLN A 45 -26.93 -13.17 15.23
N GLY A 46 -27.40 -13.87 16.24
CA GLY A 46 -26.95 -13.78 17.62
C GLY A 46 -27.04 -15.15 18.29
N PHE A 47 -26.88 -15.22 19.60
CA PHE A 47 -27.15 -16.47 20.32
C PHE A 47 -27.70 -16.20 21.70
N ILE A 48 -28.44 -17.17 22.25
CA ILE A 48 -28.94 -17.13 23.62
C ILE A 48 -28.02 -18.00 24.48
N HIS A 49 -27.50 -17.43 25.55
CA HIS A 49 -26.77 -18.19 26.57
C HIS A 49 -27.26 -17.78 27.96
N GLU A 50 -27.66 -18.78 28.75
CA GLU A 50 -28.21 -18.60 30.11
C GLU A 50 -29.33 -17.55 30.20
N GLY A 51 -30.23 -17.55 29.21
CA GLY A 51 -31.36 -16.61 29.16
C GLY A 51 -30.99 -15.17 28.79
N ARG A 52 -29.74 -14.92 28.37
CA ARG A 52 -29.29 -13.63 27.83
C ARG A 52 -29.08 -13.74 26.33
N THR A 53 -29.60 -12.77 25.58
CA THR A 53 -29.34 -12.63 24.15
C THR A 53 -28.03 -11.89 23.94
N TYR A 54 -27.11 -12.50 23.20
CA TYR A 54 -25.86 -11.91 22.76
C TYR A 54 -26.02 -11.46 21.32
N VAL A 55 -25.79 -10.17 21.09
CA VAL A 55 -25.93 -9.52 19.79
C VAL A 55 -24.54 -9.08 19.30
N PRO A 56 -24.23 -9.18 18.00
CA PRO A 56 -22.95 -8.72 17.47
C PRO A 56 -22.75 -7.22 17.75
N VAL A 57 -21.74 -6.89 18.54
CA VAL A 57 -21.42 -5.51 18.91
C VAL A 57 -21.17 -4.63 17.67
N ARG A 58 -20.47 -5.17 16.66
CA ARG A 58 -20.20 -4.47 15.39
C ARG A 58 -21.48 -4.02 14.69
N PHE A 59 -22.45 -4.92 14.55
CA PHE A 59 -23.74 -4.62 13.92
C PHE A 59 -24.45 -3.46 14.64
N VAL A 60 -24.52 -3.52 15.98
CA VAL A 60 -25.19 -2.48 16.77
C VAL A 60 -24.46 -1.14 16.65
N SER A 61 -23.13 -1.15 16.75
CA SER A 61 -22.32 0.06 16.67
C SER A 61 -22.36 0.73 15.29
N GLU A 62 -22.29 -0.04 14.21
CA GLU A 62 -22.32 0.48 12.84
C GLU A 62 -23.67 1.15 12.51
N ILE A 63 -24.78 0.58 12.98
CA ILE A 63 -26.11 1.20 12.88
C ILE A 63 -26.16 2.55 13.58
N LEU A 64 -25.42 2.68 14.68
CA LEU A 64 -25.30 3.91 15.47
C LEU A 64 -24.24 4.87 14.90
N GLY A 65 -23.69 4.59 13.71
CA GLY A 65 -22.70 5.42 13.03
C GLY A 65 -21.30 5.38 13.65
N LYS A 66 -21.00 4.32 14.42
CA LYS A 66 -19.71 4.13 15.10
C LYS A 66 -18.89 3.03 14.40
N GLU A 67 -17.57 3.14 14.47
CA GLU A 67 -16.66 2.09 14.04
C GLU A 67 -16.32 1.16 15.21
N VAL A 68 -16.07 -0.13 14.92
CA VAL A 68 -15.64 -1.11 15.92
C VAL A 68 -14.31 -1.74 15.54
N LEU A 69 -13.26 -1.38 16.29
CA LEU A 69 -11.92 -1.96 16.16
C LEU A 69 -11.68 -3.00 17.26
N TRP A 70 -10.94 -4.05 16.93
CA TRP A 70 -10.57 -5.11 17.86
C TRP A 70 -9.05 -5.14 18.06
N ASP A 71 -8.61 -4.92 19.30
CA ASP A 71 -7.23 -5.15 19.72
C ASP A 71 -7.13 -6.58 20.29
N GLY A 72 -6.51 -7.47 19.51
CA GLY A 72 -6.30 -8.86 19.91
C GLY A 72 -5.31 -9.05 21.06
N ALA A 73 -4.33 -8.16 21.20
CA ALA A 73 -3.29 -8.26 22.22
C ALA A 73 -3.84 -7.94 23.61
N THR A 74 -4.68 -6.91 23.72
CA THR A 74 -5.30 -6.52 24.99
C THR A 74 -6.68 -7.10 25.21
N ARG A 75 -7.25 -7.73 24.17
CA ARG A 75 -8.65 -8.17 24.11
C ARG A 75 -9.64 -7.01 24.30
N THR A 76 -9.32 -5.86 23.71
CA THR A 76 -10.11 -4.63 23.83
C THR A 76 -10.94 -4.39 22.58
N ILE A 77 -12.21 -4.03 22.77
CA ILE A 77 -13.10 -3.57 21.70
C ILE A 77 -13.18 -2.06 21.80
N HIS A 78 -12.72 -1.36 20.76
CA HIS A 78 -12.86 0.09 20.64
C HIS A 78 -14.14 0.42 19.88
N ILE A 79 -14.93 1.36 20.39
CA ILE A 79 -16.14 1.87 19.72
C ILE A 79 -16.00 3.37 19.68
N ASP A 80 -15.60 3.89 18.53
CA ASP A 80 -15.29 5.30 18.35
C ASP A 80 -16.26 5.94 17.35
N GLU A 81 -16.27 7.28 17.30
CA GLU A 81 -16.82 7.95 16.12
C GLU A 81 -16.15 7.33 14.88
N LYS A 82 -16.87 7.29 13.76
CA LYS A 82 -16.15 7.25 12.49
C LYS A 82 -15.36 8.54 12.40
N THR A 83 -14.18 8.58 13.00
CA THR A 83 -13.14 9.55 12.68
C THR A 83 -12.60 9.11 11.33
N GLY A 84 -13.47 9.12 10.32
CA GLY A 84 -13.10 8.82 8.97
C GLY A 84 -12.06 9.83 8.59
N VAL A 85 -10.92 9.35 8.11
CA VAL A 85 -10.01 10.21 7.35
C VAL A 85 -10.87 10.88 6.28
N THR A 86 -11.07 12.19 6.39
CA THR A 86 -11.75 12.94 5.34
C THR A 86 -10.74 13.13 4.22
N TYR A 87 -11.04 12.55 3.07
CA TYR A 87 -10.24 12.74 1.88
C TYR A 87 -10.71 13.99 1.14
N ASP A 88 -9.78 14.70 0.50
CA ASP A 88 -10.12 15.86 -0.32
C ASP A 88 -11.05 15.44 -1.45
N ASN A 89 -12.04 16.28 -1.75
CA ASN A 89 -12.93 16.03 -2.88
C ASN A 89 -12.15 16.15 -4.19
N GLY A 90 -12.41 15.23 -5.13
CA GLY A 90 -11.73 15.22 -6.42
C GLY A 90 -11.40 13.83 -6.93
N ARG A 91 -10.60 13.81 -7.99
CA ARG A 91 -10.21 12.59 -8.70
C ARG A 91 -8.96 11.99 -8.07
N TYR A 92 -8.96 10.68 -7.87
CA TYR A 92 -7.85 9.87 -7.38
C TYR A 92 -7.41 8.88 -8.44
N ARG A 93 -6.14 8.46 -8.36
CA ARG A 93 -5.56 7.44 -9.23
C ARG A 93 -4.59 6.59 -8.46
N GLY A 94 -4.75 5.27 -8.58
CA GLY A 94 -3.85 4.33 -7.96
C GLY A 94 -3.71 3.05 -8.76
N THR A 95 -2.73 2.27 -8.35
CA THR A 95 -2.21 1.13 -9.11
C THR A 95 -1.90 -0.04 -8.21
N TYR A 96 -2.00 -1.25 -8.73
CA TYR A 96 -1.43 -2.44 -8.14
C TYR A 96 -0.57 -3.16 -9.17
N GLY A 97 0.69 -3.40 -8.83
CA GLY A 97 1.63 -4.19 -9.63
C GLY A 97 2.15 -5.39 -8.86
N ASP A 98 2.48 -6.46 -9.56
CA ASP A 98 3.06 -7.68 -8.99
C ASP A 98 3.70 -8.48 -10.13
N ARG A 99 4.79 -9.19 -9.82
CA ARG A 99 5.50 -10.08 -10.75
C ARG A 99 6.05 -9.44 -12.04
N GLY A 100 6.32 -8.14 -12.04
CA GLY A 100 6.84 -7.40 -13.21
C GLY A 100 5.77 -6.62 -13.95
N ASP A 101 4.49 -6.88 -13.66
CA ASP A 101 3.37 -6.28 -14.37
C ASP A 101 2.60 -5.29 -13.49
N GLN A 102 2.21 -4.16 -14.06
CA GLN A 102 1.07 -3.42 -13.54
C GLN A 102 -0.19 -4.23 -13.83
N GLN A 103 -0.90 -4.71 -12.81
CA GLN A 103 -2.08 -5.57 -13.01
C GLN A 103 -3.38 -4.80 -12.91
N VAL A 104 -3.42 -3.76 -12.07
CA VAL A 104 -4.58 -2.88 -11.92
C VAL A 104 -4.12 -1.43 -11.97
N SER A 105 -4.85 -0.61 -12.71
CA SER A 105 -4.79 0.85 -12.64
C SER A 105 -6.22 1.33 -12.62
N ILE A 106 -6.54 2.22 -11.68
CA ILE A 106 -7.89 2.75 -11.51
C ILE A 106 -7.92 4.27 -11.49
N GLU A 107 -9.11 4.80 -11.67
CA GLU A 107 -9.48 6.18 -11.37
C GLU A 107 -10.84 6.18 -10.70
N PHE A 108 -11.01 7.05 -9.72
CA PHE A 108 -12.29 7.28 -9.03
C PHE A 108 -12.37 8.73 -8.56
N HIS A 109 -13.56 9.21 -8.31
CA HIS A 109 -13.83 10.49 -7.68
C HIS A 109 -14.28 10.25 -6.23
N LEU A 110 -13.86 11.13 -5.32
CA LEU A 110 -14.43 11.22 -3.98
C LEU A 110 -15.21 12.53 -3.84
N GLU A 111 -16.42 12.42 -3.33
CA GLU A 111 -17.23 13.55 -2.87
C GLU A 111 -17.74 13.19 -1.47
N ASP A 112 -17.21 13.87 -0.45
CA ASP A 112 -17.51 13.63 0.96
C ASP A 112 -17.33 12.14 1.36
N ASN A 113 -16.18 11.57 0.94
CA ASN A 113 -15.84 10.16 1.09
C ASN A 113 -16.80 9.17 0.39
N ILE A 114 -17.66 9.63 -0.51
CA ILE A 114 -18.46 8.78 -1.40
C ILE A 114 -17.69 8.53 -2.69
N ILE A 115 -17.50 7.26 -3.03
CA ILE A 115 -16.87 6.82 -4.28
C ILE A 115 -17.83 7.10 -5.44
N LYS A 116 -17.34 7.74 -6.49
CA LYS A 116 -18.06 7.96 -7.74
C LYS A 116 -17.14 7.68 -8.94
N ASP A 117 -17.72 7.32 -10.07
CA ASP A 117 -17.01 7.20 -11.35
C ASP A 117 -15.79 6.26 -11.30
N LEU A 118 -15.85 5.21 -10.46
CA LEU A 118 -14.78 4.23 -10.37
C LEU A 118 -14.64 3.48 -11.69
N SER A 119 -13.42 3.43 -12.24
CA SER A 119 -13.15 2.79 -13.52
C SER A 119 -11.74 2.22 -13.61
N TYR A 120 -11.58 1.17 -14.43
CA TYR A 120 -10.26 0.59 -14.73
C TYR A 120 -9.57 1.34 -15.88
N ARG A 121 -8.45 1.99 -15.56
CA ARG A 121 -7.52 2.55 -16.54
C ARG A 121 -6.57 1.51 -17.14
N TYR A 122 -6.38 0.39 -16.43
CA TYR A 122 -5.64 -0.79 -16.87
C TYR A 122 -6.11 -1.99 -16.05
N LEU A 123 -6.34 -3.13 -16.69
CA LEU A 123 -6.74 -4.36 -16.01
C LEU A 123 -6.11 -5.55 -16.73
N TYR A 124 -4.99 -6.02 -16.20
CA TYR A 124 -4.13 -7.00 -16.85
C TYR A 124 -3.79 -8.14 -15.91
N HIS A 125 -3.90 -9.37 -16.42
CA HIS A 125 -3.40 -10.53 -15.70
C HIS A 125 -3.03 -11.67 -16.64
N SER A 126 -1.86 -12.27 -16.40
CA SER A 126 -1.41 -13.50 -17.07
C SER A 126 -1.52 -13.42 -18.61
N GLY A 127 -1.04 -12.33 -19.20
CA GLY A 127 -1.08 -12.14 -20.66
C GLY A 127 -2.33 -11.45 -21.19
N ASN A 128 -3.39 -11.27 -20.39
CA ASN A 128 -4.68 -10.78 -20.86
C ASN A 128 -4.96 -9.36 -20.35
N ASP A 129 -5.23 -8.43 -21.27
CA ASP A 129 -5.85 -7.13 -20.95
C ASP A 129 -7.36 -7.30 -21.00
N TYR A 130 -8.00 -7.45 -19.83
CA TYR A 130 -9.42 -7.76 -19.71
C TYR A 130 -10.32 -6.69 -20.34
N ARG A 131 -9.83 -5.46 -20.52
CA ARG A 131 -10.58 -4.37 -21.16
C ARG A 131 -10.73 -4.55 -22.67
N LYS A 132 -9.96 -5.48 -23.26
CA LYS A 132 -9.99 -5.80 -24.70
C LYS A 132 -10.76 -7.09 -24.99
N ILE A 133 -11.33 -7.72 -23.97
CA ILE A 133 -12.04 -8.99 -24.09
C ILE A 133 -13.52 -8.70 -24.39
N GLU A 134 -14.00 -9.24 -25.50
CA GLU A 134 -15.36 -9.03 -26.00
C GLU A 134 -16.30 -10.17 -25.62
N GLU A 135 -17.61 -9.92 -25.73
CA GLU A 135 -18.65 -10.92 -25.47
C GLU A 135 -18.44 -12.18 -26.34
N GLY A 136 -18.62 -13.35 -25.72
CA GLY A 136 -18.38 -14.66 -26.35
C GLY A 136 -16.94 -15.17 -26.25
N GLN A 137 -15.97 -14.36 -25.78
CA GLN A 137 -14.63 -14.85 -25.49
C GLN A 137 -14.56 -15.57 -24.13
N PRO A 138 -13.66 -16.58 -23.95
CA PRO A 138 -13.65 -17.42 -22.74
C PRO A 138 -13.48 -16.70 -21.41
N LEU A 139 -12.83 -15.53 -21.40
CA LEU A 139 -12.58 -14.74 -20.19
C LEU A 139 -13.56 -13.58 -20.01
N TYR A 140 -14.57 -13.45 -20.88
CA TYR A 140 -15.59 -12.41 -20.76
C TYR A 140 -16.37 -12.45 -19.43
N PRO A 141 -16.68 -13.61 -18.82
CA PRO A 141 -17.31 -13.66 -17.50
C PRO A 141 -16.49 -12.93 -16.41
N VAL A 142 -15.16 -12.96 -16.51
CA VAL A 142 -14.27 -12.24 -15.58
C VAL A 142 -14.40 -10.72 -15.75
N VAL A 143 -14.59 -10.25 -17.00
CA VAL A 143 -14.88 -8.83 -17.28
C VAL A 143 -16.18 -8.41 -16.63
N GLN A 144 -17.23 -9.25 -16.73
CA GLN A 144 -18.53 -8.98 -16.11
C GLN A 144 -18.44 -8.92 -14.58
N GLN A 145 -17.68 -9.83 -13.94
CA GLN A 145 -17.45 -9.76 -12.49
C GLN A 145 -16.68 -8.49 -12.09
N HIS A 146 -15.70 -8.06 -12.88
CA HIS A 146 -15.03 -6.78 -12.64
C HIS A 146 -15.97 -5.58 -12.79
N GLN A 147 -16.93 -5.62 -13.72
CA GLN A 147 -17.95 -4.58 -13.85
C GLN A 147 -18.87 -4.54 -12.63
N GLN A 148 -19.27 -5.71 -12.08
CA GLN A 148 -20.07 -5.77 -10.86
C GLN A 148 -19.38 -5.13 -9.65
N VAL A 149 -18.04 -5.20 -9.57
CA VAL A 149 -17.29 -4.47 -8.53
C VAL A 149 -17.43 -2.95 -8.69
N LEU A 150 -17.33 -2.44 -9.93
CA LEU A 150 -17.49 -1.02 -10.20
C LEU A 150 -18.90 -0.56 -9.80
N ASP A 151 -19.91 -1.29 -10.27
CA ASP A 151 -21.32 -1.00 -9.99
C ASP A 151 -21.64 -1.10 -8.48
N TYR A 152 -20.98 -2.02 -7.77
CA TYR A 152 -21.16 -2.18 -6.33
C TYR A 152 -20.60 -0.98 -5.55
N LEU A 153 -19.39 -0.51 -5.89
CA LEU A 153 -18.71 0.55 -5.14
C LEU A 153 -19.20 1.95 -5.49
N ASP A 154 -19.76 2.15 -6.68
CA ASP A 154 -20.27 3.45 -7.11
C ASP A 154 -21.41 3.94 -6.20
N GLY A 155 -21.28 5.18 -5.71
CA GLY A 155 -22.20 5.79 -4.76
C GLY A 155 -22.08 5.30 -3.31
N LYS A 156 -21.15 4.38 -2.99
CA LYS A 156 -20.91 3.93 -1.61
C LYS A 156 -19.86 4.78 -0.90
N SER A 157 -19.93 4.78 0.44
CA SER A 157 -18.86 5.29 1.29
C SER A 157 -17.57 4.49 1.08
N LEU A 158 -16.43 5.15 1.26
CA LEU A 158 -15.10 4.58 1.10
C LEU A 158 -14.89 3.29 1.91
N ASP A 159 -15.53 3.13 3.07
CA ASP A 159 -15.46 1.89 3.88
C ASP A 159 -15.91 0.64 3.10
N ALA A 160 -16.73 0.79 2.05
CA ALA A 160 -17.19 -0.34 1.24
C ALA A 160 -16.06 -1.08 0.49
N ILE A 161 -14.87 -0.48 0.37
CA ILE A 161 -13.74 -1.16 -0.27
C ILE A 161 -13.27 -2.38 0.53
N TYR A 162 -13.54 -2.45 1.84
CA TYR A 162 -13.20 -3.63 2.66
C TYR A 162 -14.00 -4.87 2.26
N ASP A 163 -15.15 -4.72 1.59
CA ASP A 163 -15.90 -5.86 1.06
C ASP A 163 -15.11 -6.60 -0.03
N LEU A 164 -14.10 -5.98 -0.64
CA LEU A 164 -13.20 -6.59 -1.63
C LEU A 164 -12.33 -7.71 -1.05
N TYR A 165 -12.21 -7.85 0.27
CA TYR A 165 -11.60 -9.03 0.90
C TYR A 165 -12.49 -10.27 0.77
N ASN A 166 -13.80 -10.09 0.59
CA ASN A 166 -14.78 -11.15 0.43
C ASN A 166 -15.60 -10.96 -0.86
N PRO A 167 -14.94 -10.99 -2.04
CA PRO A 167 -15.56 -10.57 -3.28
C PRO A 167 -16.80 -11.39 -3.67
N GLY A 168 -16.89 -12.66 -3.25
CA GLY A 168 -18.08 -13.50 -3.48
C GLY A 168 -19.37 -13.01 -2.81
N ASN A 169 -19.28 -12.04 -1.89
CA ASN A 169 -20.46 -11.40 -1.29
C ASN A 169 -20.99 -10.22 -2.13
N ILE A 170 -20.20 -9.71 -3.07
CA ILE A 170 -20.51 -8.49 -3.83
C ILE A 170 -20.56 -8.72 -5.34
N VAL A 171 -19.98 -9.82 -5.84
CA VAL A 171 -20.12 -10.24 -7.23
C VAL A 171 -20.79 -11.61 -7.31
N ALA A 172 -21.64 -11.78 -8.32
CA ALA A 172 -22.23 -13.06 -8.65
C ALA A 172 -21.19 -13.99 -9.30
N ASP A 173 -21.35 -15.28 -9.06
CA ASP A 173 -20.66 -16.31 -9.83
C ASP A 173 -21.23 -16.34 -11.26
N ILE A 174 -20.36 -16.34 -12.26
CA ILE A 174 -20.74 -16.34 -13.68
C ILE A 174 -19.97 -17.46 -14.38
N ASP A 175 -20.71 -18.35 -15.04
CA ASP A 175 -20.18 -19.59 -15.62
C ASP A 175 -19.35 -20.40 -14.61
N SER A 176 -18.09 -20.71 -14.94
CA SER A 176 -17.15 -21.42 -14.07
C SER A 176 -16.30 -20.49 -13.20
N PHE A 177 -16.58 -19.18 -13.17
CA PHE A 177 -15.80 -18.19 -12.44
C PHE A 177 -16.55 -17.72 -11.20
N THR A 178 -15.87 -17.80 -10.05
CA THR A 178 -16.40 -17.32 -8.78
C THR A 178 -15.87 -15.93 -8.44
N GLY A 179 -16.46 -15.27 -7.46
CA GLY A 179 -15.95 -13.98 -6.97
C GLY A 179 -14.47 -14.01 -6.53
N ALA A 180 -13.89 -15.17 -6.19
CA ALA A 180 -12.46 -15.26 -5.92
C ALA A 180 -11.58 -14.94 -7.16
N THR A 181 -12.12 -15.08 -8.37
CA THR A 181 -11.42 -14.87 -9.64
C THR A 181 -10.94 -13.43 -9.81
N ILE A 182 -11.73 -12.45 -9.36
CA ILE A 182 -11.39 -11.02 -9.50
C ILE A 182 -10.25 -10.57 -8.60
N ARG A 183 -9.94 -11.36 -7.55
CA ARG A 183 -8.89 -11.07 -6.55
C ARG A 183 -9.04 -9.65 -6.00
N GLY A 184 -10.14 -9.39 -5.30
CA GLY A 184 -10.54 -8.07 -4.83
C GLY A 184 -9.46 -7.31 -4.05
N SER A 185 -8.55 -8.00 -3.36
CA SER A 185 -7.40 -7.35 -2.69
C SER A 185 -6.50 -6.55 -3.63
N LYS A 186 -6.37 -6.93 -4.92
CA LYS A 186 -5.63 -6.12 -5.91
C LYS A 186 -6.32 -4.79 -6.20
N ILE A 187 -7.65 -4.80 -6.23
CA ILE A 187 -8.48 -3.60 -6.47
C ILE A 187 -8.42 -2.72 -5.23
N PHE A 188 -8.58 -3.30 -4.04
CA PHE A 188 -8.42 -2.63 -2.74
C PHE A 188 -7.06 -1.93 -2.66
N SER A 189 -5.96 -2.65 -2.90
CA SER A 189 -4.61 -2.06 -2.87
C SER A 189 -4.42 -0.95 -3.91
N ALA A 190 -5.07 -1.02 -5.07
CA ALA A 190 -5.02 0.05 -6.06
C ALA A 190 -5.81 1.30 -5.62
N ILE A 191 -6.93 1.13 -4.93
CA ILE A 191 -7.66 2.23 -4.28
C ILE A 191 -6.80 2.85 -3.17
N GLN A 192 -6.24 2.02 -2.29
CA GLN A 192 -5.38 2.47 -1.19
C GLN A 192 -4.13 3.20 -1.69
N ASP A 193 -3.47 2.71 -2.75
CA ASP A 193 -2.36 3.41 -3.41
C ASP A 193 -2.79 4.81 -3.89
N GLY A 194 -3.99 4.96 -4.45
CA GLY A 194 -4.53 6.25 -4.86
C GLY A 194 -4.81 7.19 -3.68
N LEU A 195 -5.44 6.68 -2.63
CA LEU A 195 -5.72 7.44 -1.41
C LEU A 195 -4.43 7.93 -0.74
N ASN A 196 -3.43 7.06 -0.62
CA ASN A 196 -2.13 7.39 -0.02
C ASN A 196 -1.38 8.45 -0.82
N ARG A 197 -1.51 8.46 -2.15
CA ARG A 197 -0.90 9.49 -3.01
C ARG A 197 -1.60 10.85 -2.88
N GLY A 198 -2.80 10.88 -2.31
CA GLY A 198 -3.65 12.07 -2.22
C GLY A 198 -4.40 12.35 -3.51
N VAL A 199 -5.21 13.42 -3.48
CA VAL A 199 -6.05 13.82 -4.62
C VAL A 199 -5.19 14.12 -5.85
N TYR A 200 -5.53 13.48 -6.97
CA TYR A 200 -4.80 13.63 -8.23
C TYR A 200 -5.27 14.85 -9.02
N VAL A 201 -6.58 15.16 -8.99
CA VAL A 201 -7.15 16.43 -9.47
C VAL A 201 -8.19 16.91 -8.44
N PRO A 202 -7.89 17.97 -7.66
CA PRO A 202 -8.83 18.51 -6.68
C PRO A 202 -10.14 19.01 -7.30
N ALA A 203 -11.25 18.84 -6.58
CA ALA A 203 -12.54 19.44 -6.87
C ALA A 203 -12.86 20.53 -5.84
N GLY A 204 -12.18 21.67 -5.97
CA GLY A 204 -12.32 22.82 -5.06
C GLY A 204 -11.11 22.98 -4.13
N ASP A 205 -11.38 23.44 -2.91
CA ASP A 205 -10.34 23.55 -1.88
C ASP A 205 -9.86 22.17 -1.43
N PHE A 206 -8.57 22.07 -1.13
CA PHE A 206 -7.91 20.84 -0.75
C PHE A 206 -6.79 21.10 0.25
N SER A 207 -6.46 20.09 1.04
CA SER A 207 -5.39 20.15 2.02
C SER A 207 -4.01 20.31 1.38
N ARG A 208 -3.24 21.27 1.89
CA ARG A 208 -1.83 21.47 1.54
C ARG A 208 -0.89 21.10 2.68
N GLU A 209 -1.39 20.32 3.64
CA GLU A 209 -0.59 19.86 4.76
C GLU A 209 0.40 18.78 4.32
N VAL A 210 1.62 18.91 4.84
CA VAL A 210 2.68 17.91 4.71
C VAL A 210 3.23 17.59 6.09
N SER A 211 3.59 16.34 6.29
CA SER A 211 4.37 15.93 7.46
C SER A 211 5.80 16.45 7.36
N VAL A 212 6.51 16.41 8.49
CA VAL A 212 7.97 16.53 8.48
C VAL A 212 8.58 15.20 8.08
N TYR A 213 9.49 15.22 7.12
CA TYR A 213 10.17 14.05 6.61
C TYR A 213 11.65 14.08 7.01
N GLU A 214 12.24 12.88 7.12
CA GLU A 214 13.66 12.71 7.43
C GLU A 214 14.54 13.25 6.29
N ASP A 215 15.70 13.79 6.65
CA ASP A 215 16.66 14.32 5.68
C ASP A 215 17.33 13.21 4.88
N GLY A 216 17.28 13.36 3.56
CA GLY A 216 17.94 12.48 2.62
C GLY A 216 17.20 12.31 1.32
N ARG A 217 17.57 11.27 0.59
CA ARG A 217 17.10 11.03 -0.78
C ARG A 217 15.83 10.21 -0.78
N TYR A 218 14.85 10.65 -1.57
CA TYR A 218 13.60 9.95 -1.84
C TYR A 218 13.51 9.57 -3.32
N ARG A 219 12.73 8.53 -3.62
CA ARG A 219 12.44 8.09 -4.99
C ARG A 219 11.02 7.61 -5.10
N GLY A 220 10.31 8.11 -6.09
CA GLY A 220 8.96 7.66 -6.37
C GLY A 220 8.65 7.60 -7.85
N VAL A 221 7.53 6.95 -8.13
CA VAL A 221 7.07 6.62 -9.48
C VAL A 221 5.60 6.96 -9.65
N PHE A 222 5.24 7.29 -10.88
CA PHE A 222 3.86 7.30 -11.33
C PHE A 222 3.72 6.37 -12.52
N SER A 223 2.84 5.38 -12.38
CA SER A 223 2.50 4.42 -13.42
C SER A 223 1.03 4.56 -13.79
N ASP A 224 0.71 4.41 -15.07
CA ASP A 224 -0.67 4.43 -15.55
C ASP A 224 -0.73 3.72 -16.91
N GLY A 225 -1.82 3.00 -17.17
CA GLY A 225 -2.05 2.34 -18.46
C GLY A 225 -1.07 1.22 -18.81
N GLY A 226 -0.47 0.56 -17.81
CA GLY A 226 0.47 -0.55 -18.00
C GLY A 226 1.94 -0.13 -18.07
N ALA A 227 2.26 1.16 -17.93
CA ALA A 227 3.61 1.68 -18.05
C ALA A 227 3.96 2.62 -16.90
N GLN A 228 5.22 2.55 -16.45
CA GLN A 228 5.79 3.61 -15.63
C GLN A 228 6.00 4.85 -16.50
N GLN A 229 5.38 5.97 -16.14
CA GLN A 229 5.43 7.19 -16.95
C GLN A 229 6.37 8.23 -16.35
N VAL A 230 6.46 8.30 -15.02
CA VAL A 230 7.38 9.19 -14.32
C VAL A 230 8.13 8.38 -13.28
N SER A 231 9.44 8.60 -13.18
CA SER A 231 10.21 8.29 -11.99
C SER A 231 11.05 9.51 -11.65
N ILE A 232 10.99 9.91 -10.39
CA ILE A 232 11.67 11.10 -9.88
C ILE A 232 12.52 10.72 -8.68
N GLN A 233 13.63 11.44 -8.52
CA GLN A 233 14.40 11.46 -7.30
C GLN A 233 14.52 12.91 -6.84
N PHE A 234 14.50 13.09 -5.53
CA PHE A 234 14.74 14.38 -4.88
C PHE A 234 15.40 14.13 -3.53
N HIS A 235 16.05 15.16 -3.00
CA HIS A 235 16.59 15.21 -1.66
C HIS A 235 15.73 16.12 -0.80
N LEU A 236 15.55 15.78 0.46
CA LEU A 236 14.99 16.68 1.47
C LEU A 236 16.08 17.04 2.48
N GLU A 237 16.15 18.32 2.80
CA GLU A 237 16.94 18.88 3.90
C GLU A 237 16.06 19.91 4.60
N ASP A 238 15.68 19.67 5.86
CA ASP A 238 14.70 20.47 6.60
C ASP A 238 13.37 20.67 5.84
N ASN A 239 12.86 19.60 5.19
CA ASN A 239 11.71 19.61 4.26
C ASN A 239 11.87 20.52 3.03
N VAL A 240 13.06 21.03 2.74
CA VAL A 240 13.34 21.76 1.50
C VAL A 240 13.76 20.77 0.42
N MET A 241 13.08 20.81 -0.72
CA MET A 241 13.41 19.95 -1.87
C MET A 241 14.68 20.43 -2.56
N LYS A 242 15.64 19.52 -2.77
CA LYS A 242 16.90 19.75 -3.47
C LYS A 242 17.20 18.61 -4.45
N ASP A 243 18.10 18.84 -5.40
CA ASP A 243 18.64 17.84 -6.33
C ASP A 243 17.54 17.04 -7.08
N LEU A 244 16.46 17.73 -7.49
CA LEU A 244 15.36 17.05 -8.18
C LEU A 244 15.80 16.59 -9.58
N SER A 245 15.47 15.36 -9.95
CA SER A 245 15.78 14.83 -11.29
C SER A 245 14.83 13.72 -11.72
N TYR A 246 14.49 13.70 -13.01
CA TYR A 246 13.77 12.57 -13.59
C TYR A 246 14.70 11.39 -13.85
N ARG A 247 14.36 10.26 -13.25
CA ARG A 247 14.97 8.95 -13.51
C ARG A 247 14.26 8.18 -14.61
N HIS A 248 13.05 8.59 -14.97
CA HIS A 248 12.29 8.10 -16.11
C HIS A 248 11.23 9.13 -16.47
N LEU A 249 11.05 9.40 -17.76
CA LEU A 249 10.01 10.30 -18.24
C LEU A 249 9.51 9.78 -19.58
N TYR A 250 8.45 8.98 -19.53
CA TYR A 250 7.96 8.20 -20.66
C TYR A 250 6.47 8.40 -20.86
N HIS A 251 6.07 8.53 -22.11
CA HIS A 251 4.66 8.54 -22.45
C HIS A 251 4.41 8.17 -23.91
N ARG A 252 3.43 7.27 -24.15
CA ARG A 252 3.03 6.79 -25.49
C ARG A 252 4.25 6.46 -26.36
N ASP A 253 5.08 5.54 -25.85
CA ASP A 253 6.21 5.00 -26.62
C ASP A 253 7.32 5.99 -26.91
N THR A 254 7.36 7.08 -26.14
CA THR A 254 8.41 8.11 -26.24
C THR A 254 9.07 8.31 -24.88
N ASP A 255 10.38 8.06 -24.79
CA ASP A 255 11.21 8.49 -23.66
C ASP A 255 11.66 9.94 -23.90
N TYR A 256 11.04 10.87 -23.18
CA TYR A 256 11.30 12.30 -23.30
C TYR A 256 12.74 12.68 -22.90
N ARG A 257 13.45 11.81 -22.17
CA ARG A 257 14.86 12.07 -21.79
C ARG A 257 15.84 11.84 -22.94
N GLN A 258 15.41 11.20 -24.02
CA GLN A 258 16.24 10.89 -25.18
C GLN A 258 15.94 11.80 -26.38
N ILE A 259 15.11 12.81 -26.17
CA ILE A 259 14.67 13.72 -27.23
C ILE A 259 15.71 14.82 -27.46
N GLU A 260 16.11 15.00 -28.72
CA GLU A 260 16.98 16.09 -29.16
C GLU A 260 16.22 17.42 -29.31
N GLN A 261 16.94 18.55 -29.23
CA GLN A 261 16.36 19.90 -29.31
C GLN A 261 15.55 20.18 -30.58
N SER A 262 15.88 19.50 -31.67
CA SER A 262 15.21 19.64 -32.97
C SER A 262 13.87 18.91 -33.05
N HIS A 263 13.55 18.05 -32.08
CA HIS A 263 12.36 17.21 -32.12
C HIS A 263 11.09 18.00 -31.77
N PRO A 264 9.94 17.75 -32.42
CA PRO A 264 8.68 18.47 -32.16
C PRO A 264 8.14 18.37 -30.73
N LEU A 265 8.61 17.39 -29.96
CA LEU A 265 8.21 17.18 -28.55
C LEU A 265 9.25 17.71 -27.55
N TYR A 266 10.31 18.38 -28.00
CA TYR A 266 11.34 18.90 -27.11
C TYR A 266 10.81 19.96 -26.13
N SER A 267 9.79 20.73 -26.52
CA SER A 267 9.08 21.68 -25.64
C SER A 267 8.52 21.01 -24.38
N ILE A 268 8.07 19.75 -24.47
CA ILE A 268 7.62 18.95 -23.31
C ILE A 268 8.78 18.69 -22.35
N VAL A 269 9.98 18.43 -22.86
CA VAL A 269 11.19 18.25 -22.05
C VAL A 269 11.52 19.52 -21.29
N VAL A 270 11.48 20.66 -21.97
CA VAL A 270 11.75 21.97 -21.36
C VAL A 270 10.73 22.29 -20.26
N GLN A 271 9.44 22.06 -20.52
CA GLN A 271 8.40 22.27 -19.52
C GLN A 271 8.53 21.34 -18.29
N HIS A 272 8.96 20.09 -18.50
CA HIS A 272 9.28 19.21 -17.39
C HIS A 272 10.50 19.69 -16.59
N GLN A 273 11.50 20.30 -17.24
CA GLN A 273 12.64 20.91 -16.57
C GLN A 273 12.21 22.14 -15.75
N GLN A 274 11.33 22.99 -16.29
CA GLN A 274 10.78 24.14 -15.56
C GLN A 274 10.04 23.72 -14.28
N ILE A 275 9.40 22.54 -14.26
CA ILE A 275 8.83 21.98 -13.02
C ILE A 275 9.93 21.71 -11.98
N LEU A 276 11.03 21.08 -12.37
CA LEU A 276 12.13 20.80 -11.44
C LEU A 276 12.75 22.10 -10.91
N ASP A 277 13.04 23.03 -11.81
CA ASP A 277 13.62 24.34 -11.48
C ASP A 277 12.68 25.14 -10.56
N HIS A 278 11.36 25.01 -10.73
CA HIS A 278 10.39 25.68 -9.86
C HIS A 278 10.39 25.11 -8.44
N LEU A 279 10.59 23.79 -8.27
CA LEU A 279 10.53 23.12 -6.97
C LEU A 279 11.87 23.16 -6.22
N GLU A 280 12.98 23.29 -6.94
CA GLU A 280 14.33 23.34 -6.37
C GLU A 280 14.46 24.47 -5.33
N GLY A 281 14.95 24.10 -4.14
CA GLY A 281 15.15 25.02 -3.02
C GLY A 281 13.87 25.49 -2.32
N LYS A 282 12.70 24.92 -2.65
CA LYS A 282 11.42 25.26 -1.99
C LYS A 282 11.00 24.25 -0.93
N PRO A 283 10.21 24.69 0.07
CA PRO A 283 9.54 23.77 0.99
C PRO A 283 8.68 22.75 0.25
N LEU A 284 8.55 21.55 0.81
CA LEU A 284 7.84 20.41 0.22
C LEU A 284 6.40 20.75 -0.22
N GLU A 285 5.72 21.64 0.49
CA GLU A 285 4.38 22.14 0.16
C GLU A 285 4.30 22.78 -1.23
N ALA A 286 5.42 23.26 -1.80
CA ALA A 286 5.46 23.82 -3.15
C ALA A 286 5.02 22.80 -4.22
N MET A 287 5.10 21.48 -3.94
CA MET A 287 4.64 20.46 -4.87
C MET A 287 3.15 20.59 -5.23
N PHE A 288 2.31 21.16 -4.36
CA PHE A 288 0.87 21.30 -4.62
C PHE A 288 0.54 22.31 -5.72
N ALA A 289 1.48 23.21 -6.05
CA ALA A 289 1.30 24.09 -7.20
C ALA A 289 1.22 23.31 -8.52
N LEU A 290 1.71 22.07 -8.56
CA LEU A 290 1.62 21.20 -9.73
C LEU A 290 0.20 20.79 -10.14
N HIS A 291 -0.81 21.06 -9.30
CA HIS A 291 -2.22 20.96 -9.70
C HIS A 291 -2.60 21.99 -10.75
N ASN A 292 -1.90 23.13 -10.80
CA ASN A 292 -2.10 24.20 -11.78
C ASN A 292 -0.76 24.56 -12.43
N PRO A 293 -0.17 23.66 -13.25
CA PRO A 293 1.19 23.83 -13.75
C PRO A 293 1.33 25.04 -14.69
N GLY A 294 0.26 25.52 -15.32
CA GLY A 294 0.27 26.72 -16.16
C GLY A 294 0.68 28.00 -15.42
N ASP A 295 0.54 28.05 -14.10
CA ASP A 295 1.02 29.17 -13.27
C ASP A 295 2.53 29.08 -12.98
N LEU A 296 3.15 27.92 -13.26
CA LEU A 296 4.54 27.62 -12.91
C LEU A 296 5.48 27.66 -14.11
N ILE A 297 4.97 27.30 -15.29
CA ILE A 297 5.77 27.08 -16.48
C ILE A 297 5.30 27.97 -17.62
N GLU A 298 6.26 28.46 -18.41
CA GLU A 298 5.95 29.28 -19.57
C GLU A 298 5.32 28.41 -20.67
N ASP A 299 4.37 28.99 -21.42
CA ASP A 299 3.89 28.39 -22.65
C ASP A 299 5.02 28.38 -23.68
N ILE A 300 5.34 27.20 -24.22
CA ILE A 300 6.42 27.04 -25.20
C ILE A 300 5.84 26.47 -26.49
N ASP A 301 5.85 27.30 -27.53
CA ASP A 301 5.47 26.95 -28.91
C ASP A 301 4.09 26.26 -28.99
N THR A 302 4.03 25.01 -29.45
CA THR A 302 2.82 24.23 -29.70
C THR A 302 2.20 23.59 -28.45
N PHE A 303 2.82 23.74 -27.28
CA PHE A 303 2.37 23.13 -26.02
C PHE A 303 2.14 24.17 -24.94
N THR A 304 0.88 24.31 -24.51
CA THR A 304 0.55 25.16 -23.36
C THR A 304 0.96 24.47 -22.06
N GLY A 305 1.34 25.24 -21.05
CA GLY A 305 1.68 24.73 -19.72
C GLY A 305 0.52 24.00 -19.04
N ALA A 306 -0.72 24.33 -19.42
CA ALA A 306 -1.93 23.59 -19.02
C ALA A 306 -2.00 22.15 -19.58
N THR A 307 -1.20 21.84 -20.61
CA THR A 307 -1.10 20.49 -21.21
C THR A 307 -0.13 19.60 -20.43
N ILE A 308 0.69 20.18 -19.54
CA ILE A 308 1.70 19.44 -18.78
C ILE A 308 1.09 18.67 -17.62
N ARG A 309 1.65 17.49 -17.40
CA ARG A 309 1.16 16.48 -16.46
C ARG A 309 1.74 16.70 -15.06
N GLY A 310 1.62 17.92 -14.52
CA GLY A 310 2.11 18.27 -13.19
C GLY A 310 1.63 17.28 -12.12
N ASN A 311 0.37 16.87 -12.18
CA ASN A 311 -0.21 15.86 -11.27
C ASN A 311 0.52 14.51 -11.26
N LYS A 312 1.15 14.10 -12.38
CA LYS A 312 1.94 12.86 -12.41
C LYS A 312 3.24 13.01 -11.65
N VAL A 313 3.87 14.19 -11.75
CA VAL A 313 5.08 14.52 -11.00
C VAL A 313 4.76 14.62 -9.50
N LEU A 314 3.69 15.33 -9.13
CA LEU A 314 3.19 15.39 -7.75
C LEU A 314 2.92 13.99 -7.19
N SER A 315 2.19 13.16 -7.94
CA SER A 315 1.87 11.80 -7.51
C SER A 315 3.12 10.92 -7.39
N ALA A 316 4.13 11.12 -8.23
CA ALA A 316 5.42 10.44 -8.09
C ALA A 316 6.21 10.93 -6.87
N ILE A 317 6.17 12.23 -6.53
CA ILE A 317 6.75 12.76 -5.29
C ILE A 317 6.05 12.12 -4.08
N ARG A 318 4.71 12.13 -4.04
CA ARG A 318 3.90 11.51 -2.98
C ARG A 318 4.17 10.02 -2.81
N ASP A 319 4.29 9.28 -3.91
CA ASP A 319 4.70 7.88 -3.88
C ASP A 319 6.08 7.69 -3.24
N GLY A 320 7.04 8.57 -3.57
CA GLY A 320 8.37 8.52 -2.96
C GLY A 320 8.37 8.83 -1.47
N LEU A 321 7.56 9.80 -1.03
CA LEU A 321 7.38 10.11 0.40
C LEU A 321 6.73 8.94 1.16
N ASN A 322 5.68 8.33 0.59
CA ASN A 322 5.00 7.19 1.20
C ASN A 322 5.92 5.98 1.36
N ARG A 323 6.81 5.75 0.39
CA ARG A 323 7.84 4.70 0.40
C ARG A 323 9.00 4.96 1.36
N GLY A 324 8.98 6.10 2.04
CA GLY A 324 10.00 6.53 2.98
C GLY A 324 11.33 6.86 2.33
N ILE A 325 12.29 7.17 3.20
CA ILE A 325 13.62 7.59 2.80
C ILE A 325 14.34 6.47 2.04
N TYR A 326 14.84 6.78 0.85
CA TYR A 326 15.58 5.82 0.02
C TYR A 326 17.07 5.80 0.39
N THR A 327 17.66 6.93 0.80
CA THR A 327 19.04 6.98 1.31
C THR A 327 19.13 8.08 2.36
N PRO A 328 19.32 7.74 3.64
CA PRO A 328 19.49 8.71 4.71
C PRO A 328 20.68 9.66 4.52
N SER A 329 20.54 10.91 4.96
CA SER A 329 21.67 11.84 5.13
C SER A 329 22.36 11.70 6.49
N GLY A 330 21.72 11.02 7.43
CA GLY A 330 22.20 10.79 8.79
C GLY A 330 21.42 9.68 9.48
N ASP A 331 21.38 9.73 10.81
CA ASP A 331 20.57 8.80 11.60
C ASP A 331 19.08 9.03 11.32
N VAL A 332 18.34 7.94 11.13
CA VAL A 332 16.90 7.96 10.86
C VAL A 332 16.15 7.23 11.94
N SER A 333 14.94 7.70 12.23
CA SER A 333 14.03 7.00 13.13
C SER A 333 13.72 5.60 12.59
N THR A 334 13.89 4.58 13.44
CA THR A 334 13.47 3.20 13.16
C THR A 334 12.07 2.91 13.69
N ALA A 335 11.32 3.95 14.09
CA ALA A 335 9.96 3.80 14.58
C ALA A 335 9.05 3.33 13.45
N VAL A 336 8.28 2.27 13.71
CA VAL A 336 7.29 1.74 12.78
C VAL A 336 5.89 1.96 13.33
N LYS A 337 4.93 2.18 12.42
CA LYS A 337 3.51 2.14 12.78
C LYS A 337 3.13 0.71 13.17
N VAL A 338 2.02 0.56 13.88
CA VAL A 338 1.40 -0.74 14.09
C VAL A 338 0.67 -1.13 12.82
N TYR A 339 0.91 -2.34 12.35
CA TYR A 339 0.24 -2.94 11.21
C TYR A 339 -0.50 -4.19 11.66
N GLU A 340 -1.60 -4.51 10.98
CA GLU A 340 -2.37 -5.72 11.25
C GLU A 340 -1.59 -6.99 10.87
N ASP A 341 -1.91 -8.09 11.53
CA ASP A 341 -1.38 -9.38 11.14
C ASP A 341 -1.97 -9.81 9.81
N GLY A 342 -1.12 -10.29 8.90
CA GLY A 342 -1.56 -10.67 7.57
C GLY A 342 -0.44 -10.70 6.56
N ARG A 343 -0.82 -11.06 5.35
CA ARG A 343 0.09 -11.13 4.21
C ARG A 343 0.14 -9.79 3.51
N TYR A 344 1.34 -9.31 3.22
CA TYR A 344 1.57 -8.07 2.50
C TYR A 344 2.28 -8.34 1.18
N ARG A 345 2.06 -7.44 0.22
CA ARG A 345 2.80 -7.43 -1.06
C ARG A 345 3.09 -6.01 -1.47
N GLY A 346 4.34 -5.76 -1.82
CA GLY A 346 4.73 -4.47 -2.38
C GLY A 346 5.78 -4.61 -3.46
N ILE A 347 5.98 -3.51 -4.16
CA ILE A 347 6.85 -3.42 -5.33
C ILE A 347 7.79 -2.23 -5.20
N TYR A 348 8.92 -2.29 -5.90
CA TYR A 348 9.74 -1.12 -6.20
C TYR A 348 9.97 -1.04 -7.70
N GLY A 349 9.60 0.09 -8.30
CA GLY A 349 9.87 0.41 -9.69
C GLY A 349 10.90 1.53 -9.82
N ASP A 350 11.75 1.45 -10.83
CA ASP A 350 12.67 2.54 -11.19
C ASP A 350 13.09 2.38 -12.65
N ARG A 351 13.29 3.51 -13.34
CA ARG A 351 13.76 3.57 -14.74
C ARG A 351 12.93 2.79 -15.78
N GLY A 352 11.62 2.62 -15.55
CA GLY A 352 10.71 1.95 -16.48
C GLY A 352 10.39 0.51 -16.08
N ASP A 353 11.18 -0.07 -15.18
CA ASP A 353 11.04 -1.47 -14.77
C ASP A 353 10.50 -1.57 -13.36
N GLN A 354 9.61 -2.54 -13.13
CA GLN A 354 9.42 -3.08 -11.78
C GLN A 354 10.64 -3.92 -11.44
N GLN A 355 11.43 -3.50 -10.45
CA GLN A 355 12.71 -4.15 -10.13
C GLN A 355 12.62 -5.13 -8.97
N VAL A 356 11.75 -4.84 -7.99
CA VAL A 356 11.50 -5.73 -6.86
C VAL A 356 10.00 -5.92 -6.73
N SER A 357 9.58 -7.14 -6.47
CA SER A 357 8.29 -7.45 -5.85
C SER A 357 8.54 -8.45 -4.75
N ILE A 358 8.02 -8.16 -3.57
CA ILE A 358 8.22 -8.94 -2.37
C ILE A 358 6.86 -9.27 -1.74
N GLN A 359 6.78 -10.44 -1.14
CA GLN A 359 5.71 -10.83 -0.24
C GLN A 359 6.32 -11.17 1.12
N PHE A 360 5.61 -10.83 2.18
CA PHE A 360 5.94 -11.17 3.56
C PHE A 360 4.63 -11.26 4.36
N HIS A 361 4.70 -11.83 5.57
CA HIS A 361 3.64 -11.77 6.56
C HIS A 361 4.12 -10.96 7.76
N LEU A 362 3.16 -10.34 8.44
CA LEU A 362 3.33 -9.89 9.81
C LEU A 362 2.53 -10.80 10.72
N GLU A 363 3.20 -11.30 11.75
CA GLU A 363 2.64 -12.10 12.85
C GLU A 363 3.19 -11.54 14.16
N ASP A 364 2.36 -10.88 14.97
CA ASP A 364 2.78 -10.19 16.20
C ASP A 364 3.96 -9.23 15.97
N ASN A 365 3.89 -8.43 14.88
CA ASN A 365 4.95 -7.50 14.43
C ASN A 365 6.27 -8.16 13.99
N LEU A 366 6.32 -9.49 13.87
CA LEU A 366 7.46 -10.21 13.30
C LEU A 366 7.28 -10.43 11.81
N LEU A 367 8.34 -10.22 11.04
CA LEU A 367 8.38 -10.51 9.60
C LEU A 367 8.56 -12.02 9.39
N THR A 368 7.61 -12.66 8.70
CA THR A 368 7.69 -14.09 8.39
C THR A 368 7.38 -14.37 6.92
N ASN A 369 7.79 -15.54 6.42
CA ASN A 369 7.49 -16.02 5.08
C ASN A 369 7.87 -15.02 3.96
N LEU A 370 9.05 -14.40 4.07
CA LEU A 370 9.50 -13.44 3.08
C LEU A 370 9.90 -14.14 1.77
N SER A 371 9.52 -13.58 0.62
CA SER A 371 9.90 -14.12 -0.69
C SER A 371 9.85 -13.09 -1.81
N TYR A 372 10.81 -13.15 -2.74
CA TYR A 372 10.75 -12.34 -3.95
C TYR A 372 9.79 -12.95 -4.97
N ARG A 373 8.78 -12.17 -5.34
CA ARG A 373 7.84 -12.46 -6.43
C ARG A 373 8.31 -11.91 -7.77
N HIS A 374 9.27 -10.99 -7.74
CA HIS A 374 9.98 -10.47 -8.90
C HIS A 374 11.31 -9.89 -8.43
N LEU A 375 12.39 -10.17 -9.14
CA LEU A 375 13.69 -9.56 -8.87
C LEU A 375 14.41 -9.34 -10.19
N TYR A 376 14.30 -8.12 -10.72
CA TYR A 376 14.76 -7.79 -12.06
C TYR A 376 15.60 -6.52 -12.07
N HIS A 377 16.74 -6.57 -12.75
CA HIS A 377 17.51 -5.36 -13.00
C HIS A 377 18.44 -5.50 -14.21
N SER A 378 18.53 -4.43 -15.01
CA SER A 378 19.45 -4.34 -16.15
C SER A 378 19.33 -5.52 -17.11
N GLY A 379 18.10 -5.97 -17.42
CA GLY A 379 17.88 -7.09 -18.33
C GLY A 379 17.89 -8.48 -17.69
N ASN A 380 18.16 -8.59 -16.39
CA ASN A 380 18.31 -9.89 -15.72
C ASN A 380 17.18 -10.13 -14.71
N ASP A 381 16.43 -11.23 -14.86
CA ASP A 381 15.56 -11.77 -13.79
C ASP A 381 16.41 -12.70 -12.92
N TYR A 382 16.82 -12.20 -11.76
CA TYR A 382 17.73 -12.91 -10.85
C TYR A 382 17.14 -14.20 -10.29
N ARG A 383 15.82 -14.40 -10.38
CA ARG A 383 15.17 -15.64 -9.95
C ARG A 383 15.36 -16.80 -10.93
N GLN A 384 15.82 -16.50 -12.14
CA GLN A 384 16.11 -17.49 -13.18
C GLN A 384 17.63 -17.80 -13.28
N ILE A 385 18.44 -17.20 -12.41
CA ILE A 385 19.89 -17.35 -12.43
C ILE A 385 20.29 -18.51 -11.51
N GLU A 386 21.01 -19.49 -12.06
CA GLU A 386 21.47 -20.69 -11.37
C GLU A 386 22.96 -20.60 -10.99
N GLU A 387 23.40 -21.53 -10.14
CA GLU A 387 24.79 -21.66 -9.70
C GLU A 387 25.74 -21.81 -10.91
N GLY A 388 26.88 -21.12 -10.87
CA GLY A 388 27.85 -21.07 -11.96
C GLY A 388 27.65 -19.90 -12.94
N HIS A 389 26.53 -19.18 -12.89
CA HIS A 389 26.37 -17.92 -13.62
C HIS A 389 27.15 -16.78 -12.94
N ALA A 390 27.73 -15.86 -13.72
CA ALA A 390 28.54 -14.75 -13.19
C ALA A 390 27.79 -13.80 -12.24
N LEU A 391 26.46 -13.74 -12.33
CA LEU A 391 25.60 -12.94 -11.45
C LEU A 391 24.96 -13.75 -10.31
N TYR A 392 25.28 -15.05 -10.19
CA TYR A 392 24.76 -15.89 -9.10
C TYR A 392 25.09 -15.35 -7.70
N PRO A 393 26.28 -14.76 -7.44
CA PRO A 393 26.56 -14.11 -6.15
C PRO A 393 25.51 -13.06 -5.74
N VAL A 394 24.96 -12.31 -6.70
CA VAL A 394 23.90 -11.33 -6.44
C VAL A 394 22.61 -12.01 -5.98
N VAL A 395 22.29 -13.20 -6.50
CA VAL A 395 21.15 -14.01 -6.06
C VAL A 395 21.33 -14.41 -4.60
N VAL A 396 22.51 -14.92 -4.25
CA VAL A 396 22.85 -15.33 -2.88
C VAL A 396 22.74 -14.14 -1.91
N GLN A 397 23.26 -12.98 -2.28
CA GLN A 397 23.18 -11.79 -1.44
C GLN A 397 21.73 -11.28 -1.27
N HIS A 398 20.86 -11.44 -2.27
CA HIS A 398 19.43 -11.15 -2.09
C HIS A 398 18.74 -12.16 -1.16
N GLN A 399 19.18 -13.43 -1.16
CA GLN A 399 18.69 -14.44 -0.22
C GLN A 399 19.11 -14.10 1.22
N GLN A 400 20.35 -13.65 1.43
CA GLN A 400 20.84 -13.19 2.74
C GLN A 400 19.98 -12.03 3.31
N ILE A 401 19.39 -11.17 2.46
CA ILE A 401 18.42 -10.15 2.91
C ILE A 401 17.16 -10.81 3.49
N LEU A 402 16.60 -11.83 2.83
CA LEU A 402 15.41 -12.51 3.33
C LEU A 402 15.72 -13.22 4.65
N ASP A 403 16.84 -13.95 4.69
CA ASP A 403 17.29 -14.70 5.87
C ASP A 403 17.57 -13.78 7.06
N HIS A 404 18.11 -12.57 6.80
CA HIS A 404 18.35 -11.57 7.85
C HIS A 404 17.06 -11.02 8.44
N LEU A 405 16.00 -10.86 7.65
CA LEU A 405 14.73 -10.27 8.10
C LEU A 405 13.77 -11.29 8.72
N GLU A 406 13.87 -12.57 8.33
CA GLU A 406 12.97 -13.62 8.79
C GLU A 406 12.99 -13.76 10.32
N GLY A 407 11.81 -13.72 10.93
CA GLY A 407 11.59 -13.80 12.37
C GLY A 407 11.94 -12.53 13.15
N LYS A 408 12.40 -11.45 12.50
CA LYS A 408 12.73 -10.19 13.18
C LYS A 408 11.53 -9.24 13.27
N PRO A 409 11.51 -8.34 14.27
CA PRO A 409 10.54 -7.25 14.32
C PRO A 409 10.57 -6.40 13.04
N LEU A 410 9.43 -5.83 12.66
CA LEU A 410 9.32 -5.00 11.45
C LEU A 410 10.36 -3.88 11.35
N ALA A 411 10.80 -3.31 12.48
CA ALA A 411 11.84 -2.28 12.49
C ALA A 411 13.19 -2.74 11.87
N ALA A 412 13.45 -4.05 11.76
CA ALA A 412 14.66 -4.58 11.13
C ALA A 412 14.78 -4.25 9.63
N ILE A 413 13.69 -3.82 8.97
CA ILE A 413 13.77 -3.35 7.58
C ILE A 413 14.71 -2.16 7.40
N PHE A 414 14.96 -1.36 8.45
CA PHE A 414 15.86 -0.21 8.37
C PHE A 414 17.34 -0.61 8.32
N ASP A 415 17.69 -1.84 8.70
CA ASP A 415 19.04 -2.41 8.50
C ASP A 415 19.42 -2.41 7.01
N LEU A 416 18.43 -2.44 6.11
CA LEU A 416 18.62 -2.43 4.66
C LEU A 416 19.27 -1.14 4.12
N HIS A 417 19.38 -0.09 4.93
CA HIS A 417 20.19 1.08 4.60
C HIS A 417 21.69 0.79 4.62
N ASN A 418 22.13 -0.19 5.42
CA ASN A 418 23.53 -0.54 5.64
C ASN A 418 23.74 -2.05 5.46
N THR A 419 23.43 -2.56 4.26
CA THR A 419 23.51 -4.00 3.97
C THR A 419 24.90 -4.62 4.16
N GLY A 420 25.97 -3.82 4.13
CA GLY A 420 27.33 -4.29 4.41
C GLY A 420 27.54 -4.83 5.83
N ASP A 421 26.62 -4.54 6.76
CA ASP A 421 26.74 -5.00 8.16
C ASP A 421 26.35 -6.48 8.34
N PHE A 422 25.60 -7.06 7.40
CA PHE A 422 25.07 -8.43 7.52
C PHE A 422 25.09 -9.25 6.23
N ILE A 423 25.31 -8.64 5.06
CA ILE A 423 25.50 -9.36 3.80
C ILE A 423 26.98 -9.64 3.60
N GLU A 424 27.32 -10.90 3.35
CA GLU A 424 28.70 -11.31 3.08
C GLU A 424 29.13 -10.87 1.67
N ASP A 425 30.39 -10.44 1.55
CA ASP A 425 31.01 -10.19 0.24
C ASP A 425 31.27 -11.53 -0.46
N ILE A 426 30.81 -11.65 -1.72
CA ILE A 426 30.95 -12.87 -2.52
C ILE A 426 31.56 -12.50 -3.87
N ASP A 427 32.71 -13.10 -4.19
CA ASP A 427 33.52 -12.79 -5.38
C ASP A 427 33.83 -11.29 -5.50
N THR A 428 33.38 -10.64 -6.57
CA THR A 428 33.54 -9.21 -6.80
C THR A 428 32.33 -8.38 -6.34
N PHE A 429 31.33 -9.02 -5.74
CA PHE A 429 30.09 -8.37 -5.29
C PHE A 429 30.14 -8.11 -3.80
N THR A 430 30.03 -6.84 -3.41
CA THR A 430 30.09 -6.46 -2.00
C THR A 430 28.71 -6.25 -1.40
N GLY A 431 28.51 -6.69 -0.16
CA GLY A 431 27.27 -6.48 0.59
C GLY A 431 26.94 -4.99 0.73
N ALA A 432 27.94 -4.12 0.83
CA ALA A 432 27.78 -2.66 0.86
C ALA A 432 27.22 -2.06 -0.45
N THR A 433 27.35 -2.75 -1.59
CA THR A 433 26.80 -2.30 -2.88
C THR A 433 25.44 -2.92 -3.19
N MET A 434 24.95 -3.81 -2.31
CA MET A 434 23.63 -4.40 -2.44
C MET A 434 22.54 -3.36 -2.28
N ARG A 435 21.46 -3.57 -3.03
CA ARG A 435 20.40 -2.57 -3.19
C ARG A 435 19.29 -2.77 -2.17
N GLY A 436 19.66 -2.91 -0.88
CA GLY A 436 18.74 -3.12 0.23
C GLY A 436 17.59 -2.10 0.25
N ASN A 437 17.89 -0.83 -0.05
CA ASN A 437 16.90 0.25 -0.12
C ASN A 437 15.73 -0.02 -1.09
N LYS A 438 15.92 -0.81 -2.14
CA LYS A 438 14.84 -1.20 -3.06
C LYS A 438 13.89 -2.21 -2.41
N VAL A 439 14.45 -3.13 -1.62
CA VAL A 439 13.67 -4.10 -0.85
C VAL A 439 12.93 -3.40 0.28
N LEU A 440 13.59 -2.49 1.02
CA LEU A 440 12.95 -1.64 2.03
C LEU A 440 11.77 -0.88 1.44
N SER A 441 11.99 -0.18 0.32
CA SER A 441 10.95 0.60 -0.35
C SER A 441 9.79 -0.28 -0.85
N ALA A 442 10.07 -1.50 -1.31
CA ALA A 442 9.03 -2.47 -1.68
C ALA A 442 8.26 -2.99 -0.47
N ILE A 443 8.90 -3.17 0.68
CA ILE A 443 8.20 -3.54 1.93
C ILE A 443 7.29 -2.40 2.39
N GLN A 444 7.80 -1.16 2.44
CA GLN A 444 7.00 0.01 2.82
C GLN A 444 5.81 0.25 1.88
N ASP A 445 6.01 0.06 0.57
CA ASP A 445 4.94 0.09 -0.42
C ASP A 445 3.83 -0.93 -0.11
N GLY A 446 4.20 -2.16 0.27
CA GLY A 446 3.24 -3.18 0.66
C GLY A 446 2.48 -2.84 1.93
N LEU A 447 3.19 -2.38 2.97
CA LEU A 447 2.59 -1.95 4.23
C LEU A 447 1.56 -0.82 4.04
N ASN A 448 1.89 0.17 3.21
CA ASN A 448 0.99 1.29 2.94
C ASN A 448 -0.28 0.87 2.20
N ARG A 449 -0.24 -0.22 1.43
CA ARG A 449 -1.38 -0.72 0.64
C ARG A 449 -2.31 -1.65 1.43
N GLY A 450 -1.91 -2.05 2.64
CA GLY A 450 -2.66 -2.98 3.48
C GLY A 450 -2.47 -4.46 3.12
N ILE A 451 -3.27 -5.31 3.75
CA ILE A 451 -3.22 -6.78 3.62
C ILE A 451 -3.63 -7.22 2.20
N TYR A 452 -3.05 -8.32 1.72
CA TYR A 452 -3.24 -8.92 0.39
C TYR A 452 -4.03 -10.24 0.38
#